data_AF-Q3KAH4-F1
#
_entry.id   AF-Q3KAH4-F1
#
_cell.length_a   1.000
_cell.length_b   1.000
_cell.length_c   1.000
_cell.angle_alpha   90.00
_cell.angle_beta   90.00
_cell.angle_gamma   90.00
#
_symmetry.space_group_name_H-M   'P 1'
#
loop_
_entity.id
_entity.type
_entity.pdbx_description
1 polymer ?
#
loop_
_entity_poly.entity_id
_entity_poly.type
_entity_poly.pdbx_seq_one_letter_code
_entity_poly.pdbx_strand_id
1 'polypeptide(L)'
;MTLTIRKHDKQELQAYIDAELACYAIRLDGVDIDTSAQPDTLGNFPRKHFLGAIEQIVGRNLFFAMSILQERLEQGYKIFLSHTCTPDITHTGAGVLYVTKPEALQDKDKAKIITEVTATYEADIDAHNDKVFEQERAAMLIEEEEARKAVLAEEARKVEADIEKRVQQRLRGMRGAK
;
A
#
# COMPACT_ATOMS: atom_id res chain seq x y z
N MET A 1 -10.98 15.07 -8.55
CA MET A 1 -11.67 13.94 -7.91
C MET A 1 -11.68 14.24 -6.43
N THR A 2 -12.84 14.44 -5.82
CA THR A 2 -12.99 14.63 -4.37
C THR A 2 -12.75 13.29 -3.69
N LEU A 3 -11.64 13.17 -2.95
CA LEU A 3 -11.34 11.96 -2.19
C LEU A 3 -12.28 11.90 -0.97
N THR A 4 -13.02 10.81 -0.82
CA THR A 4 -13.89 10.57 0.35
C THR A 4 -13.18 9.69 1.37
N ILE A 5 -13.33 9.99 2.66
CA ILE A 5 -12.78 9.17 3.75
C ILE A 5 -13.19 7.71 3.57
N ARG A 6 -12.21 6.81 3.60
CA ARG A 6 -12.44 5.37 3.55
C ARG A 6 -12.72 4.85 4.96
N LYS A 7 -13.70 3.96 5.05
CA LYS A 7 -14.04 3.25 6.28
C LYS A 7 -13.66 1.79 6.12
N HIS A 8 -13.32 1.16 7.25
CA HIS A 8 -13.03 -0.25 7.30
C HIS A 8 -14.24 -1.07 6.86
N ASP A 9 -14.11 -1.83 5.77
CA ASP A 9 -15.11 -2.78 5.31
C ASP A 9 -14.63 -4.20 5.59
N LYS A 10 -15.45 -4.96 6.32
CA LYS A 10 -15.14 -6.35 6.69
C LYS A 10 -15.18 -7.28 5.48
N GLN A 11 -16.03 -7.01 4.50
CA GLN A 11 -16.15 -7.85 3.30
C GLN A 11 -14.93 -7.67 2.40
N GLU A 12 -14.47 -6.42 2.25
CA GLU A 12 -13.28 -6.10 1.47
C GLU A 12 -12.02 -6.70 2.10
N LEU A 13 -11.83 -6.55 3.42
CA LEU A 13 -10.72 -7.17 4.13
C LEU A 13 -10.74 -8.70 3.97
N GLN A 14 -11.91 -9.34 4.09
CA GLN A 14 -12.02 -10.78 3.91
C GLN A 14 -11.67 -11.20 2.48
N ALA A 15 -12.07 -10.44 1.46
CA ALA A 15 -11.71 -10.71 0.08
C ALA A 15 -10.19 -10.63 -0.16
N TYR A 16 -9.50 -9.66 0.47
CA TYR A 16 -8.05 -9.57 0.43
C TYR A 16 -7.37 -10.77 1.11
N ILE A 17 -7.87 -11.17 2.28
CA ILE A 17 -7.38 -12.35 2.99
C ILE A 17 -7.56 -13.61 2.12
N ASP A 18 -8.76 -13.81 1.56
CA ASP A 18 -9.07 -14.99 0.74
C ASP A 18 -8.21 -15.05 -0.52
N ALA A 19 -7.96 -13.90 -1.16
CA ALA A 19 -7.07 -13.80 -2.30
C ALA A 19 -5.63 -14.17 -1.95
N GLU A 20 -5.10 -13.67 -0.82
CA GLU A 20 -3.72 -13.96 -0.42
C GLU A 20 -3.57 -15.42 0.05
N LEU A 21 -4.58 -15.98 0.71
CA LEU A 21 -4.61 -17.40 1.09
C LEU A 21 -4.70 -18.32 -0.14
N ALA A 22 -5.44 -17.93 -1.17
CA ALA A 22 -5.48 -18.66 -2.44
C ALA A 22 -4.11 -18.64 -3.13
N CYS A 23 -3.42 -17.49 -3.12
CA CYS A 23 -2.05 -17.38 -3.60
C CYS A 23 -1.09 -18.25 -2.78
N TYR A 24 -1.17 -18.22 -1.44
CA TYR A 24 -0.32 -19.02 -0.54
C TYR A 24 -0.37 -20.52 -0.87
N ALA A 25 -1.55 -21.06 -1.16
CA ALA A 25 -1.75 -22.49 -1.42
C ALA A 25 -0.96 -23.02 -2.61
N ILE A 26 -0.68 -22.15 -3.60
CA ILE A 26 0.06 -22.50 -4.83
C ILE A 26 1.48 -21.93 -4.88
N ARG A 27 1.86 -21.11 -3.88
CA ARG A 27 3.13 -20.39 -3.87
C ARG A 27 4.25 -21.25 -3.27
N LEU A 28 5.44 -21.10 -3.85
CA LEU A 28 6.67 -21.62 -3.28
C LEU A 28 7.14 -20.72 -2.12
N ASP A 29 7.47 -21.33 -1.00
CA ASP A 29 8.08 -20.69 0.15
C ASP A 29 9.53 -20.35 -0.15
N GLY A 30 9.89 -19.08 -0.02
CA GLY A 30 11.26 -18.64 -0.24
C GLY A 30 11.39 -17.18 -0.66
N VAL A 31 12.60 -16.81 -1.06
CA VAL A 31 12.93 -15.44 -1.44
C VAL A 31 12.78 -15.25 -2.94
N ASP A 32 11.79 -14.45 -3.33
CA ASP A 32 11.52 -14.12 -4.73
C ASP A 32 11.48 -12.60 -4.94
N ILE A 33 11.34 -12.18 -6.19
CA ILE A 33 11.25 -10.79 -6.60
C ILE A 33 9.91 -10.21 -6.15
N ASP A 34 9.97 -9.10 -5.41
CA ASP A 34 8.78 -8.38 -4.98
C ASP A 34 8.33 -7.38 -6.04
N THR A 35 7.43 -7.84 -6.91
CA THR A 35 6.84 -7.01 -7.97
C THR A 35 5.83 -5.98 -7.45
N SER A 36 5.46 -6.02 -6.17
CA SER A 36 4.58 -5.03 -5.55
C SER A 36 5.34 -3.78 -5.07
N ALA A 37 6.65 -3.89 -4.88
CA ALA A 37 7.50 -2.78 -4.46
C ALA A 37 7.90 -1.88 -5.64
N GLN A 38 8.35 -0.65 -5.33
CA GLN A 38 8.93 0.21 -6.36
C GLN A 38 10.30 -0.32 -6.80
N PRO A 39 10.58 -0.38 -8.11
CA PRO A 39 11.90 -0.74 -8.59
C PRO A 39 12.92 0.34 -8.22
N ASP A 40 14.17 -0.07 -8.09
CA ASP A 40 15.30 0.86 -7.92
C ASP A 40 15.49 1.75 -9.16
N THR A 41 16.43 2.69 -9.09
CA THR A 41 16.76 3.59 -10.21
C THR A 41 17.27 2.87 -11.46
N LEU A 42 17.60 1.58 -11.37
CA LEU A 42 18.07 0.72 -12.45
C LEU A 42 16.97 -0.24 -12.94
N GLY A 43 15.76 -0.19 -12.37
CA GLY A 43 14.64 -1.06 -12.74
C GLY A 43 14.60 -2.41 -12.02
N ASN A 44 15.48 -2.65 -11.03
CA ASN A 44 15.48 -3.90 -10.26
C ASN A 44 14.49 -3.81 -9.10
N PHE A 45 13.68 -4.85 -8.97
CA PHE A 45 12.79 -5.00 -7.84
C PHE A 45 13.51 -5.60 -6.64
N PRO A 46 13.19 -5.18 -5.41
CA PRO A 46 13.75 -5.77 -4.21
C PRO A 46 13.29 -7.23 -4.07
N ARG A 47 14.07 -8.03 -3.34
CA ARG A 47 13.71 -9.41 -3.03
C ARG A 47 13.02 -9.47 -1.67
N LYS A 48 11.90 -10.19 -1.59
CA LYS A 48 11.15 -10.42 -0.36
C LYS A 48 10.98 -11.91 -0.13
N HIS A 49 10.92 -12.30 1.14
CA HIS A 49 10.52 -13.65 1.50
C HIS A 49 9.00 -13.78 1.39
N PHE A 50 8.53 -14.67 0.52
CA PHE A 50 7.13 -15.00 0.40
C PHE A 50 6.83 -16.29 1.15
N LEU A 51 5.80 -16.25 1.99
CA LEU A 51 5.27 -17.45 2.62
C LEU A 51 4.52 -18.27 1.55
N GLY A 52 4.84 -19.55 1.47
CA GLY A 52 4.19 -20.50 0.57
C GLY A 52 3.85 -21.82 1.25
N ALA A 53 2.82 -22.50 0.75
CA ALA A 53 2.44 -23.84 1.20
C ALA A 53 3.42 -24.92 0.70
N ILE A 54 4.16 -24.62 -0.37
CA ILE A 54 5.10 -25.53 -1.02
C ILE A 54 6.52 -25.15 -0.57
N GLU A 55 7.33 -26.12 -0.15
CA GLU A 55 8.72 -25.95 0.22
C GLU A 55 9.61 -26.67 -0.80
N GLN A 56 10.72 -26.02 -1.18
CA GLN A 56 11.71 -26.59 -2.09
C GLN A 56 12.77 -27.32 -1.28
N ILE A 57 12.99 -28.59 -1.62
CA ILE A 57 14.11 -29.39 -1.13
C ILE A 57 15.21 -29.35 -2.18
N VAL A 58 16.39 -28.91 -1.78
CA VAL A 58 17.59 -28.91 -2.65
C VAL A 58 18.66 -29.76 -1.98
N GLY A 59 19.09 -30.82 -2.67
CA GLY A 59 20.21 -31.66 -2.26
C GLY A 59 21.38 -31.55 -3.23
N ARG A 60 22.61 -31.77 -2.74
CA ARG A 60 23.82 -31.76 -3.58
C ARG A 60 23.73 -32.69 -4.80
N ASN A 61 22.98 -33.78 -4.65
CA ASN A 61 22.55 -34.65 -5.73
C ASN A 61 21.17 -35.22 -5.41
N LEU A 62 20.60 -35.98 -6.34
CA LEU A 62 19.29 -36.60 -6.15
C LEU A 62 19.23 -37.51 -4.92
N PHE A 63 20.28 -38.30 -4.62
CA PHE A 63 20.29 -39.16 -3.44
C PHE A 63 20.22 -38.36 -2.13
N PHE A 64 20.97 -37.27 -2.01
CA PHE A 64 20.87 -36.37 -0.86
C PHE A 64 19.50 -35.69 -0.78
N ALA A 65 18.93 -35.26 -1.91
CA ALA A 65 17.59 -34.68 -1.94
C ALA A 65 16.52 -35.69 -1.47
N MET A 66 16.65 -36.95 -1.87
CA MET A 66 15.77 -38.04 -1.43
C MET A 66 15.92 -38.35 0.07
N SER A 67 17.13 -38.27 0.63
CA SER A 67 17.35 -38.39 2.08
C SER A 67 16.62 -37.29 2.85
N ILE A 68 16.74 -36.04 2.39
CA ILE A 68 16.02 -34.91 3.00
C ILE A 68 14.51 -35.09 2.85
N LEU A 69 14.06 -35.56 1.67
CA LEU A 69 12.65 -35.86 1.45
C LEU A 69 12.13 -36.88 2.47
N GLN A 70 12.86 -37.95 2.75
CA GLN A 70 12.46 -38.95 3.74
C GLN A 70 12.26 -38.32 5.13
N GLU A 71 13.21 -37.50 5.58
CA GLU A 71 13.09 -36.78 6.86
C GLU A 71 11.86 -35.85 6.88
N ARG A 72 11.55 -35.18 5.77
CA ARG A 72 10.36 -34.32 5.67
C ARG A 72 9.06 -35.12 5.68
N LEU A 73 9.02 -36.29 5.04
CA LEU A 73 7.86 -37.17 5.09
C LEU A 73 7.58 -37.66 6.52
N GLU A 74 8.62 -37.96 7.30
CA GLU A 74 8.49 -38.31 8.72
C GLU A 74 7.95 -37.14 9.56
N GLN A 75 8.22 -35.89 9.16
CA GLN A 75 7.66 -34.67 9.77
C GLN A 75 6.22 -34.36 9.33
N GLY A 76 5.61 -35.21 8.49
CA GLY A 76 4.24 -35.05 8.02
C GLY A 76 4.07 -34.18 6.77
N TYR A 77 5.16 -33.84 6.08
CA TYR A 77 5.08 -33.22 4.76
C TYR A 77 4.53 -34.20 3.72
N LYS A 78 3.98 -33.67 2.62
CA LYS A 78 3.48 -34.46 1.50
C LYS A 78 4.28 -34.13 0.23
N ILE A 79 4.51 -35.10 -0.65
CA ILE A 79 5.14 -34.81 -1.95
C ILE A 79 4.21 -33.91 -2.75
N PHE A 80 4.77 -32.83 -3.31
CA PHE A 80 4.04 -31.94 -4.20
C PHE A 80 4.47 -32.20 -5.64
N LEU A 81 3.50 -32.49 -6.51
CA LEU A 81 3.72 -32.67 -7.94
C LEU A 81 2.78 -31.72 -8.70
N SER A 82 3.36 -30.80 -9.45
CA SER A 82 2.64 -29.87 -10.32
C SER A 82 3.44 -29.64 -11.59
N HIS A 83 2.76 -29.24 -12.67
CA HIS A 83 3.40 -28.75 -13.89
C HIS A 83 4.30 -27.52 -13.65
N THR A 84 4.01 -26.73 -12.62
CA THR A 84 4.79 -25.53 -12.25
C THR A 84 6.00 -25.83 -11.37
N CYS A 85 5.98 -26.93 -10.63
CA CYS A 85 7.05 -27.33 -9.70
C CYS A 85 7.37 -28.81 -9.93
N THR A 86 8.09 -29.09 -11.01
CA THR A 86 8.52 -30.43 -11.37
C THR A 86 9.87 -30.76 -10.76
N PRO A 87 10.04 -31.95 -10.14
CA PRO A 87 11.34 -32.46 -9.76
C PRO A 87 12.36 -32.31 -10.89
N ASP A 88 13.55 -31.82 -10.56
CA ASP A 88 14.59 -31.55 -11.57
C ASP A 88 15.98 -31.86 -11.02
N ILE A 89 16.91 -32.09 -11.94
CA ILE A 89 18.34 -32.20 -11.67
C ILE A 89 19.03 -31.03 -12.37
N THR A 90 19.60 -30.12 -11.59
CA THR A 90 20.28 -28.95 -12.14
C THR A 90 21.49 -29.36 -13.00
N HIS A 91 21.98 -28.44 -13.85
CA HIS A 91 23.22 -28.64 -14.62
C HIS A 91 24.45 -28.95 -13.74
N THR A 92 24.43 -28.57 -12.46
CA THR A 92 25.47 -28.89 -11.47
C THR A 92 25.26 -30.24 -10.78
N GLY A 93 24.21 -30.98 -11.14
CA GLY A 93 23.85 -32.29 -10.60
C GLY A 93 23.04 -32.23 -9.31
N ALA A 94 22.60 -31.05 -8.84
CA ALA A 94 21.79 -30.92 -7.63
C ALA A 94 20.37 -31.43 -7.86
N GLY A 95 19.84 -32.20 -6.91
CA GLY A 95 18.47 -32.71 -6.96
C GLY A 95 17.51 -31.71 -6.33
N VAL A 96 16.47 -31.34 -7.06
CA VAL A 96 15.42 -30.43 -6.60
C VAL A 96 14.10 -31.18 -6.52
N LEU A 97 13.48 -31.18 -5.35
CA LEU A 97 12.19 -31.81 -5.07
C LEU A 97 11.27 -30.80 -4.38
N TYR A 98 9.96 -31.03 -4.42
CA TYR A 98 8.96 -30.14 -3.83
C TYR A 98 8.06 -30.91 -2.88
N VAL A 99 7.77 -30.29 -1.74
CA VAL A 99 6.89 -30.85 -0.71
C VAL A 99 5.90 -29.82 -0.23
N THR A 100 4.71 -30.25 0.16
CA THR A 100 3.70 -29.43 0.82
C THR A 100 3.90 -29.51 2.33
N LYS A 101 3.89 -28.36 2.99
CA LYS A 101 3.99 -28.24 4.45
C LYS A 101 2.84 -28.99 5.15
N PRO A 102 3.05 -29.56 6.35
CA PRO A 102 1.97 -30.12 7.16
C PRO A 102 0.97 -29.03 7.60
N GLU A 103 -0.28 -29.43 7.85
CA GLU A 103 -1.38 -28.52 8.18
C GLU A 103 -1.05 -27.60 9.38
N ALA A 104 -0.42 -28.14 10.42
CA ALA A 104 -0.03 -27.36 11.60
C ALA A 104 0.98 -26.24 11.30
N LEU A 105 1.85 -26.40 10.28
CA LEU A 105 2.74 -25.33 9.83
C LEU A 105 2.00 -24.36 8.91
N GLN A 106 1.14 -24.88 8.03
CA GLN A 106 0.31 -24.03 7.17
C GLN A 106 -0.58 -23.10 8.00
N ASP A 107 -1.19 -23.57 9.08
CA ASP A 107 -2.08 -22.74 9.89
C ASP A 107 -1.34 -21.61 10.62
N LYS A 108 -0.07 -21.85 11.00
CA LYS A 108 0.81 -20.79 11.53
C LYS A 108 1.14 -19.75 10.46
N ASP A 109 1.43 -20.20 9.24
CA ASP A 109 1.73 -19.30 8.12
C ASP A 109 0.48 -18.49 7.73
N LYS A 110 -0.70 -19.12 7.65
CA LYS A 110 -1.98 -18.44 7.39
C LYS A 110 -2.27 -17.38 8.44
N ALA A 111 -2.04 -17.66 9.72
CA ALA A 111 -2.23 -16.67 10.78
C ALA A 111 -1.31 -15.44 10.61
N LYS A 112 -0.06 -15.65 10.18
CA LYS A 112 0.86 -14.55 9.85
C LYS A 112 0.37 -13.75 8.65
N ILE A 113 -0.04 -14.42 7.58
CA ILE A 113 -0.58 -13.78 6.37
C ILE A 113 -1.79 -12.93 6.71
N ILE A 114 -2.74 -13.46 7.48
CA ILE A 114 -3.92 -12.70 7.92
C ILE A 114 -3.51 -11.44 8.70
N THR A 115 -2.53 -11.57 9.60
CA THR A 115 -2.04 -10.45 10.40
C THR A 115 -1.36 -9.39 9.51
N GLU A 116 -0.52 -9.80 8.57
CA GLU A 116 0.17 -8.90 7.64
C GLU A 116 -0.82 -8.19 6.71
N VAL A 117 -1.76 -8.92 6.10
CA VAL A 117 -2.79 -8.35 5.22
C VAL A 117 -3.67 -7.36 5.96
N THR A 118 -4.06 -7.67 7.20
CA THR A 118 -4.87 -6.76 8.03
C THR A 118 -4.09 -5.48 8.34
N ALA A 119 -2.82 -5.60 8.73
CA ALA A 119 -1.99 -4.43 9.03
C ALA A 119 -1.75 -3.55 7.79
N THR A 120 -1.54 -4.15 6.61
CA THR A 120 -1.41 -3.40 5.36
C THR A 120 -2.72 -2.71 4.99
N TYR A 121 -3.86 -3.38 5.12
CA TYR A 121 -5.17 -2.79 4.84
C TYR A 121 -5.48 -1.59 5.75
N GLU A 122 -5.20 -1.72 7.05
CA GLU A 122 -5.36 -0.61 8.01
C GLU A 122 -4.43 0.57 7.67
N ALA A 123 -3.16 0.30 7.36
CA ALA A 123 -2.20 1.33 6.95
C ALA A 123 -2.61 2.03 5.65
N ASP A 124 -3.19 1.31 4.69
CA ASP A 124 -3.68 1.87 3.42
C ASP A 124 -4.90 2.78 3.64
N ILE A 125 -5.81 2.42 4.55
CA ILE A 125 -6.94 3.26 4.94
C ILE A 125 -6.43 4.55 5.59
N ASP A 126 -5.51 4.43 6.55
CA ASP A 126 -4.95 5.58 7.25
C ASP A 126 -4.22 6.52 6.29
N ALA A 127 -3.34 5.98 5.44
CA ALA A 127 -2.63 6.77 4.43
C ALA A 127 -3.57 7.42 3.40
N HIS A 128 -4.69 6.78 3.06
CA HIS A 128 -5.71 7.39 2.22
C HIS A 128 -6.42 8.54 2.95
N ASN A 129 -6.79 8.32 4.21
CA ASN A 129 -7.50 9.31 5.01
C ASN A 129 -6.63 10.54 5.31
N ASP A 130 -5.34 10.36 5.57
CA ASP A 130 -4.37 11.45 5.72
C ASP A 130 -4.30 12.32 4.46
N LYS A 131 -4.29 11.71 3.27
CA LYS A 131 -4.33 12.46 2.00
C LYS A 131 -5.63 13.24 1.82
N VAL A 132 -6.77 12.68 2.25
CA VAL A 132 -8.07 13.39 2.25
C VAL A 132 -7.97 14.61 3.17
N PHE A 133 -7.43 14.44 4.38
CA PHE A 133 -7.25 15.54 5.33
C PHE A 133 -6.33 16.63 4.81
N GLU A 134 -5.22 16.27 4.16
CA GLU A 134 -4.31 17.25 3.56
C GLU A 134 -4.96 18.03 2.42
N GLN A 135 -5.78 17.37 1.59
CA GLN A 135 -6.53 18.04 0.51
C GLN A 135 -7.59 19.00 1.06
N GLU A 136 -8.36 18.58 2.06
CA GLU A 136 -9.35 19.43 2.73
C GLU A 136 -8.67 20.62 3.43
N ARG A 137 -7.53 20.40 4.09
CA ARG A 137 -6.73 21.49 4.69
C ARG A 137 -6.24 22.48 3.63
N ALA A 138 -5.74 21.99 2.50
CA ALA A 138 -5.29 22.85 1.41
C ALA A 138 -6.45 23.66 0.80
N ALA A 139 -7.62 23.03 0.64
CA ALA A 139 -8.83 23.70 0.17
C ALA A 139 -9.28 24.80 1.15
N MET A 140 -9.32 24.52 2.46
CA MET A 140 -9.67 25.52 3.48
C MET A 140 -8.70 26.69 3.51
N LEU A 141 -7.39 26.47 3.34
CA LEU A 141 -6.42 27.56 3.29
C LEU A 141 -6.63 28.48 2.08
N ILE A 142 -6.99 27.92 0.93
CA ILE A 142 -7.32 28.69 -0.27
C ILE A 142 -8.59 29.51 -0.04
N GLU A 143 -9.63 28.89 0.54
CA GLU A 143 -10.87 29.59 0.88
C GLU A 143 -10.65 30.72 1.89
N GLU A 144 -9.83 30.51 2.92
CA GLU A 144 -9.47 31.55 3.90
C GLU A 144 -8.68 32.71 3.25
N GLU A 145 -7.74 32.41 2.34
CA GLU A 145 -7.00 33.45 1.62
C GLU A 145 -7.92 34.26 0.70
N GLU A 146 -8.86 33.62 0.01
CA GLU A 146 -9.84 34.28 -0.84
C GLU A 146 -10.81 35.15 -0.01
N ALA A 147 -11.30 34.63 1.11
CA ALA A 147 -12.12 35.38 2.05
C ALA A 147 -11.37 36.62 2.59
N ARG A 148 -10.10 36.46 2.96
CA ARG A 148 -9.27 37.58 3.45
C ARG A 148 -9.03 38.63 2.37
N LYS A 149 -8.80 38.23 1.12
CA LYS A 149 -8.68 39.16 -0.01
C LYS A 149 -9.99 39.90 -0.26
N ALA A 150 -11.13 39.22 -0.15
CA ALA A 150 -12.45 39.83 -0.32
C ALA A 150 -12.73 40.89 0.77
N VAL A 151 -12.40 40.60 2.03
CA VAL A 151 -12.54 41.56 3.15
C VAL A 151 -11.65 42.79 2.93
N LEU A 152 -10.38 42.58 2.59
CA LEU A 152 -9.46 43.70 2.31
C LEU A 152 -9.92 44.56 1.13
N ALA A 153 -10.46 43.95 0.08
CA ALA A 153 -11.02 44.67 -1.05
C ALA A 153 -12.29 45.47 -0.69
N GLU A 154 -13.14 44.92 0.19
CA GLU A 154 -14.33 45.62 0.69
C GLU A 154 -13.96 46.80 1.60
N GLU A 155 -12.97 46.62 2.48
CA GLU A 155 -12.42 47.69 3.32
C GLU A 155 -11.81 48.81 2.47
N ALA A 156 -11.01 48.47 1.44
CA ALA A 156 -10.44 49.45 0.52
C ALA A 156 -11.52 50.27 -0.19
N ARG A 157 -12.60 49.64 -0.67
CA ARG A 157 -13.74 50.34 -1.29
C ARG A 157 -14.46 51.29 -0.33
N LYS A 158 -14.63 50.90 0.94
CA LYS A 158 -15.23 51.77 1.97
C LYS A 158 -14.35 52.99 2.24
N VAL A 159 -13.03 52.79 2.33
CA VAL A 159 -12.06 53.87 2.53
C VAL A 159 -12.04 54.84 1.34
N GLU A 160 -12.03 54.34 0.10
CA GLU A 160 -12.10 55.18 -1.09
C GLU A 160 -13.38 56.01 -1.14
N ALA A 161 -14.54 55.41 -0.85
CA ALA A 161 -15.82 56.11 -0.82
C ALA A 161 -15.87 57.22 0.25
N ASP A 162 -15.27 57.02 1.41
CA ASP A 162 -15.19 58.02 2.47
C ASP A 162 -14.20 59.16 2.14
N ILE A 163 -13.08 58.83 1.50
CA ILE A 163 -12.14 59.83 0.99
C ILE A 163 -12.83 60.69 -0.09
N GLU A 164 -13.54 60.07 -1.03
CA GLU A 164 -14.25 60.79 -2.10
C GLU A 164 -15.31 61.74 -1.53
N LYS A 165 -16.09 61.30 -0.53
CA LYS A 165 -17.03 62.18 0.18
C LYS A 165 -16.34 63.37 0.84
N ARG A 166 -15.20 63.16 1.52
CA ARG A 166 -14.41 64.26 2.12
C ARG A 166 -13.86 65.21 1.07
N VAL A 167 -13.39 64.70 -0.07
CA VAL A 167 -12.89 65.51 -1.20
C VAL A 167 -14.01 66.35 -1.80
N GLN A 168 -15.19 65.77 -2.04
CA GLN A 168 -16.36 66.48 -2.54
C GLN A 168 -16.84 67.57 -1.57
N GLN A 169 -16.85 67.30 -0.26
CA GLN A 169 -17.17 68.30 0.77
C GLN A 169 -16.15 69.45 0.79
N ARG A 170 -14.85 69.16 0.68
CA ARG A 170 -13.79 70.19 0.57
C ARG A 170 -13.97 71.07 -0.67
N LEU A 171 -14.20 70.47 -1.83
CA LEU A 171 -14.38 71.19 -3.09
C LEU A 171 -15.64 72.07 -3.10
N ARG A 172 -16.73 71.62 -2.47
CA ARG A 172 -17.93 72.45 -2.25
C ARG A 172 -17.67 73.62 -1.31
N GLY A 173 -16.93 73.39 -0.21
CA GLY A 173 -16.52 74.45 0.71
C GLY A 173 -15.65 75.53 0.05
N MET A 174 -14.77 75.15 -0.88
CA MET A 174 -13.96 76.11 -1.64
C MET A 174 -14.75 76.87 -2.72
N ARG A 175 -15.83 76.29 -3.27
CA ARG A 175 -16.69 76.95 -4.27
C ARG A 175 -17.72 77.91 -3.67
N GLY A 176 -18.11 77.74 -2.40
CA GLY A 176 -19.03 78.63 -1.69
C GLY A 176 -18.38 79.85 -1.03
N ALA A 177 -17.05 79.98 -1.08
CA ALA A 177 -16.29 81.06 -0.45
C ALA A 177 -15.96 82.24 -1.41
N LYS A 178 -16.82 82.51 -2.40
CA LYS A 178 -16.73 83.69 -3.27
C LYS A 178 -17.82 84.69 -2.93
#